data_AF-A0A954QL63-F1
#
_entry.id   AF-A0A954QL63-F1
#
_cell.length_a   1.000
_cell.length_b   1.000
_cell.length_c   1.000
_cell.angle_alpha   90.00
_cell.angle_beta   90.00
_cell.angle_gamma   90.00
#
_symmetry.space_group_name_H-M   'P 1'
#
loop_
_entity.id
_entity.type
_entity.pdbx_description
1 polymer ?
#
loop_
_entity_poly.entity_id
_entity_poly.type
_entity_poly.pdbx_seq_one_letter_code
_entity_poly.pdbx_strand_id
1 'polypeptide(L)'
;HWQSQSNTSVDSPTGQRYVNHLERGYTPLLFVREARTLPSGLSAPYYFLGPCEYVSHEGSRPINIIWRLKYPVPARLFRAMAVQHIG
;
A
#
# COMPACT_ATOMS: atom_id res chain seq x y z
N HIS A 1 -0.10 -6.97 0.01
CA HIS A 1 0.43 -6.64 -1.33
C HIS A 1 -0.23 -5.35 -1.80
N TRP A 2 0.44 -4.53 -2.62
CA TRP A 2 -0.13 -3.34 -3.27
C TRP A 2 0.10 -3.41 -4.77
N GLN A 3 -0.87 -2.99 -5.59
CA GLN A 3 -0.76 -3.00 -7.05
C GLN A 3 -0.75 -1.57 -7.59
N SER A 4 0.16 -1.28 -8.53
CA SER A 4 0.20 0.00 -9.23
C SER A 4 -0.98 0.16 -10.20
N GLN A 5 -1.16 1.37 -10.74
CA GLN A 5 -2.12 1.58 -11.82
C GLN A 5 -1.74 0.73 -13.04
N SER A 6 -2.73 0.20 -13.76
CA SER A 6 -2.59 -0.82 -14.83
C SER A 6 -1.44 -0.58 -15.81
N ASN A 7 -1.21 0.67 -16.22
CA ASN A 7 -0.19 1.00 -17.24
C ASN A 7 1.20 1.36 -16.66
N THR A 8 1.37 1.36 -15.34
CA THR A 8 2.63 1.77 -14.70
C THR A 8 3.66 0.67 -14.80
N SER A 9 4.57 0.74 -15.79
CA SER A 9 5.70 -0.19 -15.95
C SER A 9 6.77 -0.03 -14.87
N VAL A 10 7.49 -1.12 -14.56
CA VAL A 10 8.65 -1.07 -13.64
C VAL A 10 9.70 -0.08 -14.13
N ASP A 11 9.95 -0.03 -15.44
CA ASP A 11 10.93 0.89 -16.05
C ASP A 11 10.43 2.34 -16.19
N SER A 12 9.14 2.58 -15.93
CA SER A 12 8.60 3.94 -16.01
C SER A 12 9.15 4.80 -14.88
N PRO A 13 9.20 6.14 -15.03
CA PRO A 13 9.58 7.03 -13.94
C PRO A 13 8.77 6.80 -12.67
N THR A 14 7.49 6.46 -12.80
CA THR A 14 6.61 6.13 -11.67
C THR A 14 6.96 4.79 -11.02
N GLY A 15 7.22 3.75 -11.81
CA GLY A 15 7.64 2.44 -11.29
C GLY A 15 8.98 2.51 -10.57
N GLN A 16 9.96 3.16 -11.19
CA GLN A 16 11.29 3.43 -10.61
C GLN A 16 11.24 4.31 -9.36
N ARG A 17 10.19 5.14 -9.20
CA ARG A 17 9.98 5.81 -7.92
C ARG A 17 9.66 4.81 -6.82
N TYR A 18 8.74 3.87 -7.06
CA TYR A 18 8.32 2.91 -6.04
C TYR A 18 9.45 1.98 -5.60
N VAL A 19 10.20 1.40 -6.54
CA VAL A 19 11.20 0.38 -6.21
C VAL A 19 12.51 0.95 -5.64
N ASN A 20 12.87 2.19 -6.00
CA ASN A 20 14.12 2.83 -5.55
C ASN A 20 13.86 3.95 -4.53
N HIS A 21 12.89 3.79 -3.64
CA HIS A 21 12.49 4.88 -2.72
C HIS A 21 13.62 5.34 -1.79
N LEU A 22 14.49 4.41 -1.37
CA LEU A 22 15.65 4.71 -0.53
C LEU A 22 16.67 5.60 -1.25
N GLU A 23 17.06 5.23 -2.47
CA GLU A 23 17.98 6.02 -3.30
C GLU A 23 17.40 7.40 -3.63
N ARG A 24 16.08 7.48 -3.77
CA ARG A 24 15.36 8.74 -4.03
C ARG A 24 15.08 9.57 -2.76
N GLY A 25 15.49 9.09 -1.59
CA GLY A 25 15.43 9.85 -0.34
C GLY A 25 14.03 10.10 0.21
N TYR A 26 13.02 9.30 -0.15
CA TYR A 26 11.67 9.46 0.36
C TYR A 26 11.18 8.23 1.14
N THR A 27 10.25 8.48 2.06
CA THR A 27 9.64 7.45 2.92
C THR A 27 8.20 7.18 2.48
N PRO A 28 7.89 5.99 1.94
CA PRO A 28 6.52 5.56 1.68
C PRO A 28 5.71 5.50 2.99
N LEU A 29 4.50 6.05 2.98
CA LEU A 29 3.59 6.07 4.13
C LEU A 29 2.30 5.30 3.78
N LEU A 30 1.91 4.36 4.64
CA LEU A 30 0.74 3.53 4.39
C LEU A 30 -0.51 4.06 5.10
N PHE A 31 -1.53 4.33 4.30
CA PHE A 31 -2.88 4.68 4.74
C PHE A 31 -3.86 3.63 4.23
N VAL A 32 -4.72 3.13 5.11
CA VAL A 32 -5.69 2.08 4.80
C VAL A 32 -7.08 2.44 5.27
N ARG A 33 -8.10 1.87 4.65
CA ARG A 33 -9.49 1.93 5.10
C ARG A 33 -10.16 0.63 4.71
N GLU A 34 -11.09 0.18 5.53
CA GLU A 34 -11.82 -1.08 5.31
C GLU A 34 -12.82 -0.96 4.16
N ALA A 35 -13.58 0.14 4.14
CA ALA A 35 -14.59 0.42 3.12
C ALA A 35 -14.33 1.77 2.46
N ARG A 36 -14.93 1.98 1.28
CA ARG A 36 -14.87 3.29 0.59
C ARG A 36 -15.75 4.33 1.30
N THR A 37 -16.89 3.90 1.81
CA THR A 37 -17.93 4.74 2.43
C THR A 37 -18.45 4.12 3.72
N LEU A 38 -18.90 4.95 4.64
CA LEU A 38 -19.60 4.57 5.86
C LEU A 38 -21.08 4.26 5.55
N PRO A 39 -21.81 3.59 6.45
CA PRO A 39 -23.26 3.37 6.30
C PRO A 39 -24.07 4.66 6.15
N SER A 40 -23.54 5.79 6.64
CA SER A 40 -24.12 7.12 6.46
C SER A 40 -23.99 7.70 5.04
N GLY A 41 -23.28 7.01 4.13
CA GLY A 41 -22.98 7.48 2.78
C GLY A 41 -21.75 8.40 2.69
N LEU A 42 -21.17 8.80 3.82
CA LEU A 42 -19.94 9.61 3.87
C LEU A 42 -18.70 8.78 3.51
N SER A 43 -17.65 9.43 3.02
CA SER A 43 -16.35 8.78 2.82
C SER A 43 -15.80 8.22 4.13
N ALA A 44 -15.36 6.96 4.13
CA ALA A 44 -14.72 6.39 5.31
C ALA A 44 -13.32 7.01 5.51
N PRO A 45 -12.93 7.31 6.77
CA PRO A 45 -11.61 7.86 7.07
C PRO A 45 -10.51 6.82 6.81
N TYR A 46 -9.30 7.32 6.56
CA TYR A 46 -8.10 6.48 6.49
C TYR A 46 -7.46 6.34 7.87
N TYR A 47 -6.93 5.15 8.15
CA TYR A 47 -6.01 4.88 9.24
C TYR A 47 -4.58 4.97 8.72
N PHE A 48 -3.75 5.73 9.42
CA PHE A 48 -2.31 5.76 9.18
C PHE A 48 -1.65 4.58 9.90
N LEU A 49 -0.98 3.70 9.14
CA LEU A 49 -0.28 2.53 9.70
C LEU A 49 1.22 2.76 9.91
N GLY A 50 1.78 3.82 9.34
CA GLY A 50 3.19 4.16 9.49
C GLY A 50 3.99 4.04 8.18
N PRO A 51 5.31 4.26 8.28
CA PRO A 51 6.23 4.15 7.17
C PRO A 51 6.44 2.70 6.73
N CYS A 52 6.71 2.52 5.43
CA CYS A 52 6.97 1.22 4.80
C CYS A 52 8.32 1.19 4.09
N GLU A 53 8.86 -0.02 3.97
CA GLU A 53 10.07 -0.35 3.22
C GLU A 53 9.72 -1.32 2.09
N TYR A 54 10.31 -1.08 0.92
CA TYR A 54 10.18 -1.96 -0.23
C TYR A 54 10.84 -3.32 0.07
N VAL A 55 10.16 -4.42 -0.28
CA VAL A 55 10.69 -5.79 -0.12
C VAL A 55 10.94 -6.43 -1.48
N SER A 56 9.91 -6.50 -2.32
CA SER A 56 9.97 -7.13 -3.64
C SER A 56 8.86 -6.61 -4.54
N HIS A 57 8.96 -6.88 -5.84
CA HIS A 57 7.86 -6.70 -6.77
C HIS A 57 7.82 -7.83 -7.80
N GLU A 58 6.65 -7.99 -8.42
CA GLU A 58 6.41 -8.85 -9.57
C GLU A 58 5.55 -8.14 -10.61
N GLY A 59 5.73 -8.51 -11.88
CA GLY A 59 5.02 -7.88 -12.99
C GLY A 59 5.54 -6.47 -13.30
N SER A 60 4.96 -5.89 -14.34
CA SER A 60 5.33 -4.56 -14.83
C SER A 60 4.11 -3.76 -15.21
N ARG A 61 3.05 -4.31 -15.81
CA ARG A 61 1.82 -3.57 -16.15
C ARG A 61 0.57 -4.34 -15.69
N PRO A 62 0.17 -4.23 -14.41
CA PRO A 62 0.74 -3.41 -13.33
C PRO A 62 1.90 -4.10 -12.59
N ILE A 63 2.52 -3.35 -11.68
CA ILE A 63 3.53 -3.84 -10.72
C ILE A 63 2.78 -4.25 -9.44
N ASN A 64 3.03 -5.46 -8.96
CA ASN A 64 2.60 -5.92 -7.63
C ASN A 64 3.78 -5.77 -6.67
N ILE A 65 3.67 -4.92 -5.66
CA ILE A 65 4.73 -4.61 -4.69
C ILE A 65 4.40 -5.20 -3.32
N ILE A 66 5.40 -5.84 -2.72
CA ILE A 66 5.41 -6.22 -1.31
C ILE A 66 6.12 -5.13 -0.52
N TRP A 67 5.37 -4.55 0.42
CA TRP A 67 5.85 -3.56 1.37
C TRP A 67 5.89 -4.17 2.77
N ARG A 68 6.93 -3.83 3.54
CA ARG A 68 7.04 -4.14 4.96
C ARG A 68 6.78 -2.89 5.77
N LEU A 69 5.82 -2.95 6.71
CA LEU A 69 5.65 -1.88 7.69
C LEU A 69 6.84 -1.86 8.65
N LYS A 70 7.35 -0.66 8.94
CA LYS A 70 8.45 -0.46 9.90
C LYS A 70 8.05 -0.81 11.34
N TYR A 71 6.78 -0.61 11.67
CA TYR A 71 6.21 -0.90 12.99
C TYR A 71 5.05 -1.88 12.85
N PRO A 72 4.85 -2.77 13.85
CA PRO A 72 3.73 -3.70 13.81
C PRO A 72 2.39 -2.94 13.80
N VAL A 73 1.41 -3.50 13.10
CA VAL A 73 0.05 -2.95 13.08
C VAL A 73 -0.50 -2.94 14.52
N PRO A 74 -1.09 -1.83 15.00
CA PRO A 74 -1.74 -1.81 16.31
C PRO A 74 -2.86 -2.86 16.40
N ALA A 75 -2.90 -3.63 17.50
CA ALA A 75 -3.88 -4.70 17.73
C ALA A 75 -5.34 -4.27 17.49
N ARG A 76 -5.68 -3.01 17.82
CA ARG A 76 -7.02 -2.44 17.61
C ARG A 76 -7.42 -2.39 16.13
N LEU A 77 -6.47 -2.24 15.22
CA LEU A 77 -6.72 -2.17 13.78
C LEU A 77 -6.73 -3.54 13.11
N PHE A 78 -6.12 -4.57 13.71
CA PHE A 78 -6.11 -5.92 13.14
C PHE A 78 -7.52 -6.46 12.89
N ARG A 79 -8.48 -6.27 13.80
CA ARG A 79 -9.86 -6.76 13.62
C ARG A 79 -10.59 -6.11 12.45
N ALA A 80 -10.32 -4.83 12.17
CA ALA A 80 -10.95 -4.09 11.07
C ALA A 80 -10.25 -4.30 9.71
N MET A 81 -9.06 -4.89 9.69
CA MET A 81 -8.21 -4.98 8.50
C MET A 81 -7.82 -6.40 8.12
N ALA A 82 -8.26 -7.41 8.89
CA ALA A 82 -7.99 -8.83 8.66
C ALA A 82 -8.75 -9.43 7.45
N VAL A 83 -9.33 -8.62 6.58
CA VAL A 83 -10.00 -9.12 5.37
C VAL A 83 -8.95 -9.39 4.29
N GLN A 84 -8.37 -10.59 4.33
CA GLN A 84 -7.87 -11.23 3.13
C GLN A 84 -9.08 -11.71 2.33
N HIS A 85 -9.50 -10.97 1.31
CA HIS A 85 -10.22 -11.56 0.19
C HIS A 85 -9.23 -12.46 -0.56
N ILE A 86 -9.12 -13.72 -0.12
CA ILE A 86 -8.72 -14.81 -1.01
C ILE A 86 -9.99 -15.15 -1.77
N GLY A 87 -10.11 -14.58 -2.96
CA GLY A 87 -11.05 -14.97 -4.00
C GLY A 87 -10.27 -15.23 -5.27
#